data_AF-A0A0F9LRY9-F1
#
_entry.id   AF-A0A0F9LRY9-F1
#
_cell.length_a   1.000
_cell.length_b   1.000
_cell.length_c   1.000
_cell.angle_alpha   90.00
_cell.angle_beta   90.00
_cell.angle_gamma   90.00
#
_symmetry.space_group_name_H-M   'P 1'
#
loop_
_entity.id
_entity.type
_entity.pdbx_description
1 polymer ?
#
loop_
_entity_poly.entity_id
_entity_poly.type
_entity_poly.pdbx_seq_one_letter_code
_entity_poly.pdbx_strand_id
1 'polypeptide(L)'
;MIGTDYFPGVTQIGPKKGLKFIKQYRTIENVILAEKENYDFSQLTSDIIKQVRKIFLFPEVNEKETNFFWSPPHKTQILSLLCEKHFLNKKRVSNNLDKLEVSYEKCKDHFMYEKRTVKSRQLSIDKISFS
;
A
#
# COMPACT_ATOMS: atom_id res chain seq x y z
N MET A 1 10.88 6.88 -14.57
CA MET A 1 10.98 6.48 -15.99
C MET A 1 9.64 6.12 -16.60
N ILE A 2 8.93 5.08 -16.13
CA ILE A 2 7.67 4.61 -16.77
C ILE A 2 6.45 5.48 -16.41
N GLY A 3 6.50 6.13 -15.24
CA GLY A 3 5.39 6.90 -14.69
C GLY A 3 5.08 6.43 -13.28
N THR A 4 4.85 7.37 -12.37
CA THR A 4 4.45 7.21 -10.96
C THR A 4 3.58 8.39 -10.59
N ASP A 5 2.89 8.34 -9.44
CA ASP A 5 2.12 9.49 -8.95
C ASP A 5 2.99 10.74 -8.69
N TYR A 6 4.31 10.58 -8.56
CA TYR A 6 5.27 11.66 -8.31
C TYR A 6 6.04 12.11 -9.56
N PHE A 7 5.89 11.42 -10.69
CA PHE A 7 6.53 11.77 -11.96
C PHE A 7 5.79 11.09 -13.12
N PRO A 8 5.26 11.82 -14.11
CA PRO A 8 4.36 11.28 -15.14
C PRO A 8 4.99 10.20 -16.03
N GLY A 9 6.32 10.13 -16.09
CA GLY A 9 7.03 9.20 -16.95
C GLY A 9 7.69 9.91 -18.14
N VAL A 10 8.54 9.18 -18.85
CA VAL A 10 9.16 9.65 -20.08
C VAL A 10 8.31 9.15 -21.25
N THR A 11 7.89 10.07 -22.10
CA THR A 11 7.05 9.77 -23.27
C THR A 11 7.70 8.68 -24.14
N GLN A 12 6.90 7.73 -24.63
CA GLN A 12 7.34 6.55 -25.40
C GLN A 12 8.18 5.50 -24.65
N ILE A 13 8.45 5.68 -23.35
CA ILE A 13 9.09 4.67 -22.50
C ILE A 13 8.05 4.01 -21.57
N GLY A 14 7.36 3.00 -22.10
CA GLY A 14 6.44 2.16 -21.32
C GLY A 14 7.12 1.05 -20.50
N PRO A 15 6.35 0.23 -19.75
CA PRO A 15 6.86 -0.77 -18.81
C PRO A 15 7.91 -1.73 -19.40
N LYS A 16 7.63 -2.29 -20.58
CA LYS A 16 8.54 -3.24 -21.26
C LYS A 16 9.88 -2.61 -21.60
N LYS A 17 9.85 -1.37 -22.13
CA LYS A 17 11.05 -0.65 -22.55
C LYS A 17 11.83 -0.15 -21.34
N GLY A 18 11.15 0.42 -20.35
CA GLY A 18 11.76 0.83 -19.10
C GLY A 18 12.47 -0.33 -18.39
N LEU A 19 11.85 -1.51 -18.32
CA LEU A 19 12.48 -2.70 -17.75
C LEU A 19 13.73 -3.13 -18.54
N LYS A 20 13.66 -3.14 -19.88
CA LYS A 20 14.83 -3.45 -20.74
C LYS A 20 15.98 -2.50 -20.44
N PHE A 21 15.72 -1.20 -20.41
CA PHE A 21 16.72 -0.17 -20.14
C PHE A 21 17.35 -0.31 -18.76
N ILE A 22 16.55 -0.53 -17.70
CA ILE A 22 17.11 -0.71 -16.35
C ILE A 22 17.94 -2.00 -16.26
N LYS A 23 17.54 -3.10 -16.91
CA LYS A 23 18.35 -4.33 -16.96
C LYS A 23 19.69 -4.11 -17.66
N GLN A 24 19.70 -3.33 -18.74
CA GLN A 24 20.88 -3.08 -19.56
C GLN A 24 21.83 -2.05 -18.92
N TYR A 25 21.30 -0.90 -18.51
CA TYR A 25 22.09 0.26 -18.09
C TYR A 25 22.18 0.43 -16.56
N ARG A 26 21.44 -0.39 -15.79
CA ARG A 26 21.40 -0.47 -14.32
C ARG A 26 20.79 0.73 -13.60
N THR A 27 21.13 1.94 -13.98
CA THR A 27 20.66 3.18 -13.31
C THR A 27 19.93 4.08 -14.30
N ILE A 28 19.02 4.93 -13.78
CA ILE A 28 18.28 5.89 -14.60
C ILE A 28 19.25 6.89 -15.26
N GLU A 29 20.27 7.30 -14.53
CA GLU A 29 21.32 8.21 -15.01
C GLU A 29 22.04 7.63 -16.23
N ASN A 30 22.40 6.34 -16.19
CA ASN A 30 23.03 5.67 -17.32
C ASN A 30 22.08 5.54 -18.51
N VAL A 31 20.78 5.33 -18.27
CA VAL A 31 19.77 5.34 -19.34
C VAL A 31 19.72 6.71 -20.01
N ILE A 32 19.68 7.80 -19.23
CA ILE A 32 19.66 9.16 -19.77
C ILE A 32 20.92 9.41 -20.61
N LEU A 33 22.10 9.06 -20.10
CA LEU A 33 23.36 9.24 -20.85
C LEU A 33 23.38 8.46 -22.17
N ALA A 34 22.87 7.22 -22.17
CA ALA A 34 22.89 6.34 -23.34
C ALA A 34 21.78 6.65 -24.36
N GLU A 35 20.64 7.18 -23.92
CA GLU A 35 19.43 7.26 -24.75
C GLU A 35 18.91 8.71 -24.94
N LYS A 36 19.64 9.73 -24.47
CA LYS A 36 19.22 11.16 -24.58
C LYS A 36 18.96 11.65 -26.00
N GLU A 37 19.57 11.03 -27.00
CA GLU A 37 19.34 11.37 -28.42
C GLU A 37 18.04 10.73 -28.96
N ASN A 38 17.52 9.69 -28.29
CA ASN A 38 16.36 8.92 -28.72
C ASN A 38 15.06 9.29 -27.98
N TYR A 39 15.15 9.88 -26.77
CA TYR A 39 13.99 10.26 -25.95
C TYR A 39 14.25 11.57 -25.20
N ASP A 40 13.17 12.30 -24.93
CA ASP A 40 13.22 13.52 -24.12
C ASP A 40 13.23 13.20 -22.62
N PHE A 41 14.38 13.42 -21.98
CA PHE A 41 14.56 13.29 -20.53
C PHE A 41 14.60 14.65 -19.81
N SER A 42 14.26 15.77 -20.47
CA SER A 42 14.37 17.12 -19.91
C SER A 42 13.66 17.29 -18.57
N GLN A 43 12.50 16.67 -18.42
CA GLN A 43 11.70 16.68 -17.19
C GLN A 43 12.24 15.73 -16.11
N LEU A 44 13.13 14.79 -16.44
CA LEU A 44 13.71 13.83 -15.51
C LEU A 44 15.06 14.35 -14.98
N THR A 45 15.02 15.50 -14.30
CA THR A 45 16.20 16.14 -13.73
C THR A 45 16.79 15.34 -12.57
N SER A 46 18.05 15.61 -12.22
CA SER A 46 18.73 14.97 -11.08
C SER A 46 17.96 15.16 -9.77
N ASP A 47 17.38 16.35 -9.56
CA ASP A 47 16.60 16.65 -8.36
C ASP A 47 15.29 15.86 -8.31
N ILE A 48 14.58 15.75 -9.43
CA ILE A 48 13.37 14.91 -9.52
C ILE A 48 13.72 13.44 -9.25
N ILE A 49 14.80 12.92 -9.84
CA ILE A 49 15.24 11.53 -9.60
C ILE A 49 15.53 11.31 -8.11
N LYS A 50 16.27 12.22 -7.47
CA LYS A 50 16.61 12.14 -6.04
C LYS A 50 15.38 12.21 -5.15
N GLN A 51 14.48 13.16 -5.39
CA GLN A 51 13.25 13.33 -4.61
C GLN A 51 12.33 12.11 -4.71
N VAL A 52 12.08 11.63 -5.93
CA VAL A 52 11.25 10.45 -6.16
C VAL A 52 11.89 9.22 -5.50
N ARG A 53 13.20 9.01 -5.66
CA ARG A 53 13.89 7.90 -4.96
C ARG A 53 13.78 8.00 -3.45
N LYS A 54 13.90 9.20 -2.87
CA LYS A 54 13.74 9.41 -1.43
C LYS A 54 12.36 8.97 -0.96
N ILE A 55 11.30 9.37 -1.66
CA ILE A 55 9.93 8.97 -1.33
C ILE A 55 9.77 7.44 -1.35
N PHE A 56 10.32 6.76 -2.36
CA PHE A 56 10.18 5.30 -2.50
C PHE A 56 11.10 4.48 -1.57
N LEU A 57 12.31 4.96 -1.29
CA LEU A 57 13.31 4.22 -0.50
C LEU A 57 13.26 4.58 0.99
N PHE A 58 12.89 5.81 1.30
CA PHE A 58 12.83 6.36 2.65
C PHE A 58 11.49 7.08 2.86
N PRO A 59 10.35 6.36 2.72
CA PRO A 59 9.05 6.96 2.96
C PRO A 59 8.97 7.40 4.44
N GLU A 60 8.37 8.56 4.68
CA GLU A 60 8.03 8.98 6.03
C GLU A 60 6.86 8.13 6.52
N VAL A 61 7.16 7.15 7.39
CA VAL A 61 6.18 6.24 7.98
C VAL A 61 6.05 6.48 9.48
N ASN A 62 4.85 6.31 10.02
CA ASN A 62 4.64 6.36 11.45
C ASN A 62 4.96 4.99 12.07
N GLU A 63 6.14 4.86 12.66
CA GLU A 63 6.59 3.63 13.32
C GLU A 63 6.09 3.50 14.78
N LYS A 64 5.50 4.56 15.34
CA LYS A 64 5.12 4.59 16.76
C LYS A 64 3.88 3.75 17.05
N GLU A 65 2.96 3.65 16.09
CA GLU A 65 1.71 2.91 16.27
C GLU A 65 1.89 1.46 15.84
N THR A 66 1.85 0.56 16.80
CA THR A 66 2.05 -0.88 16.59
C THR A 66 0.86 -1.71 17.07
N ASN A 67 -0.11 -1.09 17.76
CA ASN A 67 -1.22 -1.79 18.38
C ASN A 67 -2.52 -1.57 17.59
N PHE A 68 -2.70 -2.40 16.56
CA PHE A 68 -3.96 -2.46 15.83
C PHE A 68 -4.95 -3.40 16.54
N PHE A 69 -6.15 -2.90 16.83
CA PHE A 69 -7.23 -3.68 17.40
C PHE A 69 -8.55 -3.42 16.66
N TRP A 70 -9.38 -4.45 16.58
CA TRP A 70 -10.70 -4.39 15.97
C TRP A 70 -11.77 -4.28 17.05
N SER A 71 -12.41 -3.12 17.16
CA SER A 71 -13.54 -2.89 18.07
C SER A 71 -14.86 -3.41 17.48
N PRO A 72 -15.84 -3.79 18.31
CA PRO A 72 -17.15 -4.22 17.83
C PRO A 72 -17.85 -3.09 17.06
N PRO A 73 -18.64 -3.42 16.01
CA PRO A 73 -19.41 -2.42 15.26
C PRO A 73 -20.39 -1.66 16.17
N HIS A 74 -20.32 -0.33 16.18
CA HIS A 74 -21.26 0.47 16.98
C HIS A 74 -22.58 0.69 16.21
N LYS A 75 -23.52 -0.23 16.37
CA LYS A 75 -24.78 -0.29 15.59
C LYS A 75 -25.54 1.04 15.49
N THR A 76 -25.81 1.68 16.62
CA THR A 76 -26.58 2.93 16.68
C THR A 76 -25.88 4.08 15.94
N GLN A 77 -24.57 4.26 16.14
CA GLN A 77 -23.80 5.31 15.46
C GLN A 77 -23.72 5.08 13.96
N ILE A 78 -23.55 3.82 13.53
CA ILE A 78 -23.53 3.44 12.11
C ILE A 78 -24.87 3.76 11.45
N LEU A 79 -26.00 3.40 12.09
CA LEU A 79 -27.33 3.70 11.56
C LEU A 79 -27.61 5.20 11.50
N SER A 80 -27.23 5.96 12.53
CA SER A 80 -27.39 7.42 12.52
C SER A 80 -26.57 8.06 11.40
N LEU A 81 -25.29 7.71 11.26
CA LEU A 81 -24.44 8.23 10.19
C LEU A 81 -25.01 7.87 8.81
N LEU A 82 -25.24 6.59 8.54
CA LEU A 82 -25.57 6.13 7.19
C LEU A 82 -27.01 6.40 6.78
N CYS A 83 -27.97 6.24 7.69
CA CYS A 83 -29.39 6.35 7.36
C CYS A 83 -29.95 7.73 7.66
N GLU A 84 -29.56 8.39 8.75
CA GLU A 84 -30.10 9.70 9.11
C GLU A 84 -29.33 10.83 8.42
N LYS A 85 -27.98 10.78 8.42
CA LYS A 85 -27.16 11.85 7.79
C LYS A 85 -26.96 11.66 6.29
N HIS A 86 -26.79 10.42 5.83
CA HIS A 86 -26.53 10.09 4.42
C HIS A 86 -27.72 9.47 3.68
N PHE A 87 -28.89 9.37 4.32
CA PHE A 87 -30.15 8.92 3.71
C PHE A 87 -30.09 7.57 2.98
N LEU A 88 -29.19 6.68 3.38
CA LEU A 88 -29.12 5.33 2.83
C LEU A 88 -30.31 4.48 3.30
N ASN A 89 -30.71 3.52 2.47
CA ASN A 89 -31.84 2.64 2.77
C ASN A 89 -31.64 1.87 4.09
N LYS A 90 -32.42 2.23 5.11
CA LYS A 90 -32.31 1.68 6.47
C LYS A 90 -32.43 0.16 6.53
N LYS A 91 -33.37 -0.43 5.78
CA LYS A 91 -33.55 -1.89 5.74
C LYS A 91 -32.30 -2.58 5.20
N ARG A 92 -31.72 -2.06 4.12
CA ARG A 92 -30.49 -2.60 3.52
C ARG A 92 -29.30 -2.45 4.48
N VAL A 93 -29.14 -1.29 5.12
CA VAL A 93 -28.03 -1.07 6.07
C VAL A 93 -28.17 -1.99 7.28
N SER A 94 -29.36 -2.07 7.89
CA SER A 94 -29.61 -2.93 9.05
C SER A 94 -29.28 -4.39 8.75
N ASN A 95 -29.79 -4.94 7.64
CA ASN A 95 -29.55 -6.34 7.28
C ASN A 95 -28.06 -6.66 7.05
N ASN A 96 -27.27 -5.71 6.56
CA ASN A 96 -25.82 -5.91 6.39
C ASN A 96 -25.07 -5.75 7.72
N LEU A 97 -25.56 -4.89 8.59
CA LEU A 97 -24.99 -4.67 9.92
C LEU A 97 -25.16 -5.91 10.80
N ASP A 98 -26.29 -6.59 10.73
CA ASP A 98 -26.51 -7.87 11.43
C ASP A 98 -25.50 -8.94 10.96
N LYS A 99 -25.23 -9.01 9.64
CA LYS A 99 -24.21 -9.92 9.09
C LYS A 99 -22.79 -9.54 9.53
N LEU A 100 -22.50 -8.25 9.63
CA LEU A 100 -21.22 -7.73 10.09
C LEU A 100 -20.97 -8.12 11.55
N GLU A 101 -21.98 -7.99 12.42
CA GLU A 101 -21.89 -8.38 13.84
C GLU A 101 -21.55 -9.87 13.98
N VAL A 102 -22.26 -10.74 13.25
CA VAL A 102 -21.96 -12.19 13.24
C VAL A 102 -20.56 -12.49 12.73
N SER A 103 -20.11 -11.79 11.69
CA SER A 103 -18.77 -11.99 11.11
C SER A 103 -17.67 -11.50 12.06
N TYR A 104 -17.90 -10.38 12.75
CA TYR A 104 -17.00 -9.84 13.76
C TYR A 104 -16.77 -10.84 14.89
N GLU A 105 -17.84 -11.43 15.43
CA GLU A 105 -17.75 -12.43 16.51
C GLU A 105 -16.97 -13.66 16.07
N LYS A 106 -17.23 -14.19 14.86
CA LYS A 106 -16.45 -15.31 14.30
C LYS A 106 -14.95 -15.00 14.18
N CYS A 107 -14.61 -13.82 13.68
CA CYS A 107 -13.21 -13.40 13.56
C CYS A 107 -12.58 -13.24 14.95
N LYS A 108 -13.28 -12.62 15.90
CA LYS A 108 -12.80 -12.45 17.28
C LYS A 108 -12.51 -13.80 17.92
N ASP A 109 -13.42 -14.76 17.81
CA ASP A 109 -13.24 -16.10 18.36
C ASP A 109 -12.05 -16.82 17.73
N HIS A 110 -11.90 -16.74 16.40
CA HIS A 110 -10.74 -17.27 15.69
C HIS A 110 -9.42 -16.66 16.18
N PHE A 111 -9.32 -15.34 16.26
CA PHE A 111 -8.10 -14.66 16.73
C PHE A 111 -7.79 -14.96 18.20
N MET A 112 -8.82 -15.07 19.05
CA MET A 112 -8.64 -15.46 20.45
C MET A 112 -8.18 -16.91 20.58
N TYR A 113 -8.68 -17.82 19.75
CA TYR A 113 -8.17 -19.18 19.65
C TYR A 113 -6.71 -19.20 19.20
N GLU A 114 -6.36 -18.50 18.11
CA GLU A 114 -4.99 -18.43 17.60
C GLU A 114 -3.99 -17.91 18.65
N LYS A 115 -4.37 -16.88 19.43
CA LYS A 115 -3.54 -16.35 20.51
C LYS A 115 -3.29 -17.37 21.63
N ARG A 116 -4.23 -18.29 21.88
CA ARG A 116 -4.10 -19.34 22.91
C ARG A 116 -3.31 -20.54 22.40
N THR A 117 -3.35 -20.82 21.11
CA THR A 117 -2.56 -21.90 20.51
C THR A 117 -1.09 -21.51 20.39
N VAL A 118 -0.20 -22.29 21.01
CA VAL A 118 1.25 -22.15 20.81
C VAL A 118 1.57 -22.58 19.38
N LYS A 119 1.77 -21.62 18.48
CA LYS A 119 2.36 -21.92 17.16
C LYS A 119 3.87 -22.07 17.34
N SER A 120 4.43 -23.21 16.91
CA SER A 120 5.88 -23.36 16.68
C SER A 120 6.32 -22.23 15.76
N ARG A 121 7.16 -21.32 16.25
CA ARG A 121 7.62 -20.16 15.48
C ARG A 121 8.45 -20.65 14.31
N GLN A 122 7.88 -20.71 13.11
CA GLN A 122 8.68 -20.70 11.90
C GLN A 122 9.19 -19.27 11.73
N LEU A 123 10.46 -19.04 12.06
CA LEU A 123 11.10 -17.77 11.79
C LEU A 123 11.21 -17.64 10.26
N SER A 124 10.63 -16.57 9.71
CA SER A 124 10.94 -16.19 8.33
C SER A 124 12.41 -15.77 8.28
N ILE A 125 13.04 -16.02 7.14
CA ILE A 125 14.47 -15.77 6.88
C ILE A 125 14.87 -14.31 7.18
N ASP A 126 13.91 -13.39 7.13
CA ASP A 126 14.10 -11.95 7.39
C ASP A 126 14.56 -11.65 8.82
N LYS A 127 14.33 -12.55 9.78
CA LYS A 127 14.79 -12.40 11.16
C LYS A 127 16.23 -12.85 11.39
N ILE A 128 16.87 -13.46 10.39
CA ILE A 128 18.23 -14.03 10.52
C ILE A 128 19.29 -13.06 9.97
N SER A 129 18.92 -12.07 9.17
CA SER A 129 19.88 -11.24 8.41
C SER A 129 20.44 -10.01 9.13
N PHE A 130 20.28 -9.90 10.46
CA PHE A 130 20.93 -8.85 11.25
C PHE A 130 21.68 -9.49 12.43
N SER A 131 22.83 -10.09 12.13
CA SER A 131 23.90 -10.41 13.08
C SER A 131 25.24 -10.11 12.45
#